data_AF-A0A317ULR8-F1
#
_entry.id   AF-A0A317ULR8-F1
#
_cell.length_a   1.000
_cell.length_b   1.000
_cell.length_c   1.000
_cell.angle_alpha   90.00
_cell.angle_beta   90.00
_cell.angle_gamma   90.00
#
_symmetry.space_group_name_H-M   'P 1'
#
loop_
_entity.id
_entity.type
_entity.pdbx_description
1 polymer ?
#
loop_
_entity_poly.entity_id
_entity_poly.type
_entity_poly.pdbx_seq_one_letter_code
_entity_poly.pdbx_strand_id
1 'polypeptide(L)'
;MDSDSGDERKEHSRAIAAAPTPRGPTRAELERSKILDALEDAGIVVPAGVLPVTRLLTPAQKLRKKELRDELHRLKLLEDEYREEFNRKKDEWTSSRKELVDQLAAHDESYKTEIEPDEKRSADVEDAGVVIPEGVLPPTRDLTEELEREHNEALRIKTEQWDAARKALVDALKLHDSERQEEFAPDHKLSKEYDEKIKSAVSEIKGLV
;
A
#
# COMPACT_ATOMS: atom_id res chain seq x y z
N MET A 1 86.59 6.02 6.29
CA MET A 1 85.52 5.49 5.44
C MET A 1 84.58 4.71 6.33
N ASP A 2 83.31 5.08 6.21
CA ASP A 2 82.09 4.32 6.45
C ASP A 2 81.55 4.15 7.88
N SER A 3 80.46 4.91 8.09
CA SER A 3 79.43 4.87 9.11
C SER A 3 78.57 3.60 9.04
N ASP A 4 78.06 3.12 10.19
CA ASP A 4 76.66 2.66 10.38
C ASP A 4 76.47 2.30 11.87
N SER A 5 75.79 3.11 12.69
CA SER A 5 74.33 3.17 12.92
C SER A 5 73.71 1.85 13.39
N GLY A 6 73.25 1.83 14.65
CA GLY A 6 72.54 0.69 15.22
C GLY A 6 72.17 0.87 16.70
N ASP A 7 71.63 2.05 17.05
CA ASP A 7 71.10 2.35 18.38
C ASP A 7 69.72 1.68 18.53
N GLU A 8 69.69 0.43 19.02
CA GLU A 8 68.45 -0.29 19.33
C GLU A 8 67.78 0.28 20.58
N ARG A 9 67.16 1.44 20.44
CA ARG A 9 66.22 1.95 21.45
C ARG A 9 64.94 1.15 21.40
N LYS A 10 64.69 0.43 22.49
CA LYS A 10 63.41 -0.11 22.92
C LYS A 10 62.29 0.91 22.71
N GLU A 11 61.51 0.75 21.64
CA GLU A 11 60.20 1.36 21.53
C GLU A 11 59.24 0.60 22.45
N HIS A 12 59.18 1.05 23.70
CA HIS A 12 58.00 0.80 24.52
C HIS A 12 56.83 1.54 23.86
N SER A 13 55.98 0.81 23.13
CA SER A 13 54.69 1.29 22.65
C SER A 13 53.88 1.76 23.85
N ARG A 14 53.92 3.07 24.12
CA ARG A 14 53.05 3.73 25.07
C ARG A 14 51.66 3.71 24.45
N ALA A 15 50.82 2.78 24.89
CA ALA A 15 49.40 2.78 24.57
C ALA A 15 48.82 4.14 24.98
N ILE A 16 48.53 4.98 24.00
CA ILE A 16 47.76 6.20 24.21
C ILE A 16 46.34 5.71 24.47
N ALA A 17 45.91 5.79 25.72
CA ALA A 17 44.53 5.54 26.09
C ALA A 17 43.65 6.43 25.21
N ALA A 18 42.86 5.81 24.33
CA ALA A 18 41.89 6.51 23.51
C ALA A 18 40.99 7.33 24.45
N ALA A 19 40.85 8.62 24.17
CA ALA A 19 39.92 9.48 24.86
C ALA A 19 38.53 8.83 24.81
N PRO A 20 37.77 8.81 25.93
CA PRO A 20 36.43 8.25 25.93
C PRO A 20 35.60 8.95 24.86
N THR A 21 35.10 8.18 23.90
CA THR A 21 34.14 8.63 22.89
C THR A 21 32.98 9.32 23.62
N PRO A 22 32.53 10.51 23.19
CA PRO A 22 31.39 11.16 23.83
C PRO A 22 30.18 10.22 23.70
N ARG A 23 29.80 9.60 24.82
CA ARG A 23 28.56 8.84 24.92
C ARG A 23 27.44 9.84 24.69
N GLY A 24 26.55 9.52 23.76
CA GLY A 24 25.33 10.29 23.55
C GLY A 24 24.54 10.42 24.86
N PRO A 25 23.60 11.38 24.93
CA PRO A 25 22.84 11.65 26.13
C PRO A 25 22.16 10.38 26.65
N THR A 26 22.34 10.13 27.93
CA THR A 26 21.73 9.01 28.66
C THR A 26 20.21 9.13 28.66
N ARG A 27 19.51 8.01 28.82
CA ARG A 27 18.03 7.98 28.92
C ARG A 27 17.50 8.95 29.99
N ALA A 28 18.23 9.09 31.11
CA ALA A 28 17.89 10.02 32.18
C ALA A 28 18.03 11.50 31.76
N GLU A 29 18.99 11.84 30.90
CA GLU A 29 19.13 13.20 30.35
C GLU A 29 18.00 13.52 29.35
N LEU A 30 17.62 12.57 28.50
CA LEU A 30 16.47 12.69 27.60
C LEU A 30 15.15 12.87 28.36
N GLU A 31 14.93 12.13 29.44
CA GLU A 31 13.73 12.31 30.28
C GLU A 31 13.74 13.66 31.03
N ARG A 32 14.90 14.14 31.47
CA ARG A 32 15.04 15.48 32.08
C ARG A 32 14.73 16.61 31.10
N SER A 33 15.17 16.51 29.84
CA SER A 33 14.83 17.50 28.81
C SER A 33 13.33 17.56 28.53
N LYS A 34 12.61 16.43 28.57
CA LYS A 34 11.15 16.40 28.45
C LYS A 34 10.45 17.11 29.62
N ILE A 35 10.95 16.94 30.83
CA ILE A 35 10.40 17.57 32.04
C ILE A 35 10.62 19.09 31.98
N LEU A 36 11.81 19.53 31.59
CA LEU A 36 12.12 20.95 31.39
C LEU A 36 11.25 21.60 30.32
N ASP A 37 11.04 20.91 29.21
CA ASP A 37 10.20 21.37 28.12
C ASP A 37 8.73 21.53 28.56
N ALA A 38 8.21 20.57 29.34
CA ALA A 38 6.86 20.65 29.89
C ALA A 38 6.71 21.77 30.95
N LEU A 39 7.75 22.04 31.75
CA LEU A 39 7.77 23.14 32.73
C LEU A 39 7.80 24.51 32.03
N GLU A 40 8.56 24.63 30.94
CA GLU A 40 8.61 25.86 30.12
C GLU A 40 7.26 26.11 29.41
N ASP A 41 6.63 25.06 28.86
CA ASP A 41 5.31 25.16 28.24
C ASP A 41 4.20 25.54 29.25
N ALA A 42 4.35 25.13 30.51
CA ALA A 42 3.47 25.51 31.61
C ALA A 42 3.75 26.92 32.18
N GLY A 43 4.76 27.64 31.66
CA GLY A 43 5.15 28.97 32.16
C GLY A 43 5.76 28.95 33.57
N ILE A 44 6.25 27.79 34.03
CA ILE A 44 6.77 27.60 35.38
C ILE A 44 8.24 28.03 35.42
N VAL A 45 8.52 29.12 36.14
CA VAL A 45 9.90 29.61 36.36
C VAL A 45 10.57 28.75 37.43
N VAL A 46 11.54 27.93 37.03
CA VAL A 46 12.32 27.10 37.95
C VAL A 46 13.46 27.91 38.58
N PRO A 47 13.59 27.96 39.93
CA PRO A 47 14.66 28.67 40.61
C PRO A 47 16.06 28.14 40.24
N ALA A 48 17.04 29.06 40.17
CA ALA A 48 18.42 28.71 39.88
C ALA A 48 18.98 27.71 40.91
N GLY A 49 19.50 26.58 40.45
CA GLY A 49 20.08 25.52 41.29
C GLY A 49 19.15 24.32 41.57
N VAL A 50 17.87 24.38 41.19
CA VAL A 50 16.92 23.25 41.33
C VAL A 50 17.10 22.19 40.23
N LEU A 51 17.57 22.61 39.05
CA LEU A 51 17.84 21.72 37.91
C LEU A 51 19.30 21.81 37.48
N PRO A 52 19.92 20.70 37.03
CA PRO A 52 21.28 20.72 36.48
C PRO A 52 21.34 21.65 35.26
N VAL A 53 22.50 22.27 35.04
CA VAL A 53 22.73 23.27 33.97
C VAL A 53 22.50 22.63 32.61
N THR A 54 21.28 22.74 32.09
CA THR A 54 21.03 22.58 30.66
C THR A 54 21.63 23.77 29.93
N ARG A 55 22.09 23.55 28.69
CA ARG A 55 22.51 24.65 27.82
C ARG A 55 21.41 25.70 27.81
N LEU A 56 21.72 26.89 28.32
CA LEU A 56 20.77 27.99 28.34
C LEU A 56 20.51 28.40 26.89
N LEU A 57 19.34 28.03 26.38
CA LEU A 57 18.92 28.44 25.05
C LEU A 57 18.72 29.95 25.01
N THR A 58 19.21 30.58 23.94
CA THR A 58 18.93 31.99 23.69
C THR A 58 17.42 32.20 23.47
N PRO A 59 16.86 33.39 23.74
CA PRO A 59 15.44 33.67 23.48
C PRO A 59 15.00 33.30 22.05
N ALA A 60 15.88 33.52 21.06
CA ALA A 60 15.64 33.13 19.67
C ALA A 60 15.58 31.62 19.47
N GLN A 61 16.46 30.85 20.13
CA GLN A 61 16.44 29.38 20.09
C GLN A 61 15.19 28.81 20.76
N LYS A 62 14.73 29.42 21.86
CA LYS A 62 13.47 29.04 22.53
C LYS A 62 12.25 29.28 21.64
N LEU A 63 12.19 30.45 21.01
CA LEU A 63 11.13 30.78 20.06
C LEU A 63 11.12 29.78 18.89
N ARG A 64 12.27 29.55 18.26
CA ARG A 64 12.42 28.57 17.17
C ARG A 64 12.01 27.15 17.60
N LYS A 65 12.41 26.72 18.80
CA LYS A 65 12.03 25.41 19.34
C LYS A 65 10.51 25.28 19.51
N LYS A 66 9.85 26.33 20.01
CA LYS A 66 8.39 26.37 20.12
C LYS A 66 7.71 26.29 18.75
N GLU A 67 8.14 27.13 17.79
CA GLU A 67 7.62 27.10 16.42
C GLU A 67 7.77 25.72 15.76
N LEU A 68 8.91 25.05 15.95
CA LEU A 68 9.13 23.70 15.43
C LEU A 68 8.22 22.66 16.09
N ARG A 69 7.88 22.81 17.37
CA ARG A 69 6.91 21.92 18.05
C ARG A 69 5.51 22.14 17.52
N ASP A 70 5.09 23.39 17.37
CA ASP A 70 3.76 23.74 16.85
C ASP A 70 3.61 23.22 15.40
N GLU A 71 4.65 23.40 14.57
CA GLU A 71 4.68 22.86 13.21
C GLU A 71 4.70 21.32 13.21
N LEU A 72 5.43 20.67 14.12
CA LEU A 72 5.42 19.22 14.25
C LEU A 72 4.03 18.68 14.61
N HIS A 73 3.30 19.38 15.49
CA HIS A 73 1.92 19.04 15.82
C HIS A 73 1.00 19.20 14.61
N ARG A 74 1.13 20.30 13.87
CA ARG A 74 0.37 20.54 12.64
C ARG A 74 0.63 19.48 11.57
N LEU A 75 1.90 19.13 11.34
CA LEU A 75 2.30 18.12 10.35
C LEU A 75 1.75 16.74 10.71
N LYS A 76 1.74 16.36 11.99
CA LYS A 76 1.15 15.10 12.45
C LYS A 76 -0.36 15.03 12.25
N LEU A 77 -1.08 16.12 12.55
CA LEU A 77 -2.53 16.17 12.30
C LEU A 77 -2.83 16.00 10.81
N LEU A 78 -2.04 16.65 9.96
CA LEU A 78 -2.20 16.56 8.51
C LEU A 78 -1.83 15.17 7.98
N GLU A 79 -0.80 14.52 8.54
CA GLU A 79 -0.45 13.14 8.23
C GLU A 79 -1.55 12.15 8.65
N ASP A 80 -2.14 12.36 9.83
CA ASP A 80 -3.25 11.55 10.34
C ASP A 80 -4.49 11.68 9.44
N GLU A 81 -4.90 12.92 9.13
CA GLU A 81 -6.01 13.21 8.21
C GLU A 81 -5.75 12.58 6.83
N TYR A 82 -4.55 12.78 6.29
CA TYR A 82 -4.14 12.20 5.02
C TYR A 82 -4.19 10.66 5.02
N ARG A 83 -3.77 10.02 6.11
CA ARG A 83 -3.84 8.56 6.26
C ARG A 83 -5.29 8.07 6.30
N GLU A 84 -6.18 8.79 6.97
CA GLU A 84 -7.61 8.48 7.02
C GLU A 84 -8.25 8.58 5.63
N GLU A 85 -7.99 9.66 4.90
CA GLU A 85 -8.43 9.85 3.51
C GLU A 85 -7.94 8.73 2.59
N PHE A 86 -6.65 8.37 2.69
CA PHE A 86 -6.06 7.27 1.94
C PHE A 86 -6.73 5.93 2.25
N ASN A 87 -7.01 5.63 3.52
CA ASN A 87 -7.69 4.42 3.92
C ASN A 87 -9.14 4.39 3.43
N ARG A 88 -9.86 5.51 3.52
CA ARG A 88 -11.23 5.60 2.99
C ARG A 88 -11.27 5.30 1.50
N LYS A 89 -10.39 5.96 0.72
CA LYS A 89 -10.26 5.73 -0.73
C LYS A 89 -9.92 4.29 -1.06
N LYS A 90 -9.02 3.68 -0.28
CA LYS A 90 -8.67 2.27 -0.41
C LYS A 90 -9.87 1.37 -0.15
N ASP A 91 -10.65 1.64 0.89
CA ASP A 91 -11.82 0.84 1.26
C ASP A 91 -12.92 0.94 0.19
N GLU A 92 -13.21 2.16 -0.30
CA GLU A 92 -14.11 2.41 -1.43
C GLU A 92 -13.67 1.61 -2.67
N TRP A 93 -12.39 1.69 -3.03
CA TRP A 93 -11.84 0.96 -4.16
C TRP A 93 -11.95 -0.56 -3.97
N THR A 94 -11.63 -1.08 -2.78
CA THR A 94 -11.76 -2.53 -2.52
C THR A 94 -13.21 -3.00 -2.62
N SER A 95 -14.15 -2.15 -2.23
CA SER A 95 -15.59 -2.43 -2.33
C SER A 95 -16.03 -2.46 -3.80
N SER A 96 -15.64 -1.48 -4.60
CA SER A 96 -15.97 -1.44 -6.04
C SER A 96 -15.35 -2.62 -6.81
N ARG A 97 -14.09 -2.96 -6.53
CA ARG A 97 -13.46 -4.15 -7.12
C ARG A 97 -14.18 -5.43 -6.71
N LYS A 98 -14.58 -5.54 -5.45
CA LYS A 98 -15.34 -6.70 -4.97
C LYS A 98 -16.66 -6.84 -5.72
N GLU A 99 -17.38 -5.74 -5.94
CA GLU A 99 -18.61 -5.74 -6.71
C GLU A 99 -18.41 -6.26 -8.14
N LEU A 100 -17.38 -5.78 -8.85
CA LEU A 100 -17.05 -6.28 -10.19
C LEU A 100 -16.71 -7.78 -10.21
N VAL A 101 -16.00 -8.26 -9.19
CA VAL A 101 -15.70 -9.70 -9.03
C VAL A 101 -16.97 -10.50 -8.75
N ASP A 102 -17.85 -10.01 -7.89
CA ASP A 102 -19.10 -10.67 -7.55
C ASP A 102 -20.04 -10.71 -8.78
N GLN A 103 -20.06 -9.65 -9.60
CA GLN A 103 -20.78 -9.62 -10.89
C GLN A 103 -20.21 -10.66 -11.88
N LEU A 104 -18.88 -10.76 -11.98
CA LEU A 104 -18.23 -11.77 -12.82
C LEU A 104 -18.56 -13.20 -12.35
N ALA A 105 -18.56 -13.44 -11.04
CA ALA A 105 -18.94 -14.73 -10.48
C ALA A 105 -20.41 -15.07 -10.76
N ALA A 106 -21.32 -14.11 -10.63
CA ALA A 106 -22.73 -14.29 -10.95
C ALA A 106 -22.93 -14.61 -12.46
N HIS A 107 -22.16 -13.94 -13.32
CA HIS A 107 -22.18 -14.19 -14.76
C HIS A 107 -21.63 -15.58 -15.10
N ASP A 108 -20.58 -16.04 -14.41
CA ASP A 108 -20.03 -17.38 -14.53
C ASP A 108 -20.99 -18.47 -14.01
N GLU A 109 -21.74 -18.22 -12.94
CA GLU A 109 -22.78 -19.14 -12.46
C GLU A 109 -23.99 -19.21 -13.41
N SER A 110 -24.40 -18.08 -14.00
CA SER A 110 -25.49 -18.04 -14.99
C SER A 110 -25.19 -18.94 -16.21
N TYR A 111 -23.95 -18.96 -16.69
CA TYR A 111 -23.50 -19.87 -17.76
C TYR A 111 -23.76 -21.34 -17.43
N LYS A 112 -23.35 -21.76 -16.23
CA LYS A 112 -23.48 -23.15 -15.76
C LYS A 112 -24.94 -23.57 -15.66
N THR A 113 -25.83 -22.64 -15.34
CA THR A 113 -27.26 -22.94 -15.17
C THR A 113 -28.07 -22.87 -16.46
N GLU A 114 -27.67 -22.05 -17.44
CA GLU A 114 -28.50 -21.72 -18.59
C GLU A 114 -27.92 -22.07 -19.97
N ILE A 115 -26.63 -22.38 -20.08
CA ILE A 115 -25.97 -22.68 -21.35
C ILE A 115 -25.35 -24.08 -21.30
N GLU A 116 -24.62 -24.39 -20.23
CA GLU A 116 -24.01 -25.71 -20.02
C GLU A 116 -25.00 -26.91 -20.10
N PRO A 117 -26.25 -26.86 -19.58
CA PRO A 117 -27.18 -27.97 -19.72
C PRO A 117 -27.77 -28.13 -21.12
N ASP A 118 -27.91 -27.03 -21.87
CA ASP A 118 -28.44 -27.07 -23.24
C ASP A 118 -27.37 -27.58 -24.22
N GLU A 119 -26.09 -27.19 -24.05
CA GLU A 119 -24.97 -27.78 -24.81
C GLU A 119 -24.85 -29.30 -24.59
N LYS A 120 -25.00 -29.77 -23.34
CA LYS A 120 -24.93 -31.21 -23.03
C LYS A 120 -26.09 -32.00 -23.66
N ARG A 121 -27.29 -31.41 -23.70
CA ARG A 121 -28.44 -32.03 -24.38
C ARG A 121 -28.22 -32.14 -25.88
N SER A 122 -27.65 -31.11 -26.53
CA SER A 122 -27.33 -31.17 -27.95
C SER A 122 -26.24 -32.21 -28.25
N ALA A 123 -25.23 -32.34 -27.39
CA ALA A 123 -24.17 -33.36 -27.54
C ALA A 123 -24.66 -34.80 -27.36
N ASP A 124 -25.61 -35.05 -26.44
CA ASP A 124 -26.18 -36.38 -26.22
C ASP A 124 -27.11 -36.84 -27.37
N VAL A 125 -27.72 -35.90 -28.10
CA VAL A 125 -28.58 -36.18 -29.27
C VAL A 125 -27.76 -36.58 -30.50
N GLU A 126 -26.52 -36.07 -30.65
CA GLU A 126 -25.61 -36.46 -31.73
C GLU A 126 -25.04 -37.89 -31.58
N ASP A 127 -24.89 -38.41 -30.35
CA ASP A 127 -24.38 -39.78 -30.08
C ASP A 127 -25.49 -40.85 -30.14
N ALA A 128 -26.72 -40.47 -29.79
CA ALA A 128 -27.89 -41.33 -29.94
C ALA A 128 -28.41 -41.28 -31.39
N GLY A 129 -27.65 -41.85 -32.34
CA GLY A 129 -28.09 -42.01 -33.72
C GLY A 129 -29.52 -42.56 -33.80
N VAL A 130 -30.49 -41.69 -34.03
CA VAL A 130 -31.91 -42.04 -34.09
C VAL A 130 -32.11 -42.88 -35.35
N VAL A 131 -32.12 -44.20 -35.16
CA VAL A 131 -32.55 -45.16 -36.17
C VAL A 131 -34.06 -44.99 -36.36
N ILE A 132 -34.44 -44.06 -37.24
CA ILE A 132 -35.82 -43.90 -37.69
C ILE A 132 -36.19 -45.16 -38.51
N PRO A 133 -37.22 -45.93 -38.14
CA PRO A 133 -37.66 -47.08 -38.92
C PRO A 133 -38.10 -46.63 -40.31
N GLU A 134 -37.56 -47.30 -41.32
CA GLU A 134 -37.75 -47.07 -42.74
C GLU A 134 -39.22 -47.25 -43.12
N GLY A 135 -40.01 -46.16 -43.16
CA GLY A 135 -41.40 -46.26 -43.61
C GLY A 135 -42.38 -45.11 -43.35
N VAL A 136 -42.04 -44.03 -42.62
CA VAL A 136 -43.02 -42.94 -42.35
C VAL A 136 -42.47 -41.55 -42.70
N LEU A 137 -43.01 -41.01 -43.80
CA LEU A 137 -43.20 -39.60 -44.21
C LEU A 137 -41.96 -38.68 -44.44
N PRO A 138 -41.80 -38.11 -45.66
CA PRO A 138 -40.69 -37.22 -46.00
C PRO A 138 -40.74 -35.74 -45.57
N PRO A 139 -41.86 -35.08 -45.16
CA PRO A 139 -41.83 -33.64 -44.86
C PRO A 139 -41.46 -33.29 -43.41
N THR A 140 -41.34 -34.26 -42.50
CA THR A 140 -41.05 -34.01 -41.08
C THR A 140 -39.57 -34.05 -40.73
N ARG A 141 -38.75 -34.74 -41.53
CA ARG A 141 -37.29 -34.82 -41.33
C ARG A 141 -36.59 -33.46 -41.55
N ASP A 142 -36.98 -32.77 -42.61
CA ASP A 142 -36.43 -31.46 -42.95
C ASP A 142 -36.77 -30.41 -41.88
N LEU A 143 -37.98 -30.47 -41.30
CA LEU A 143 -38.41 -29.58 -40.21
C LEU A 143 -37.65 -29.85 -38.90
N THR A 144 -37.28 -31.10 -38.62
CA THR A 144 -36.48 -31.44 -37.42
C THR A 144 -35.03 -31.00 -37.55
N GLU A 145 -34.43 -31.16 -38.74
CA GLU A 145 -33.06 -30.70 -39.01
C GLU A 145 -32.94 -29.18 -39.04
N GLU A 146 -33.99 -28.49 -39.51
CA GLU A 146 -34.05 -27.03 -39.49
C GLU A 146 -34.20 -26.48 -38.07
N LEU A 147 -35.07 -27.07 -37.26
CA LEU A 147 -35.23 -26.70 -35.85
C LEU A 147 -33.95 -26.95 -35.03
N GLU A 148 -33.25 -28.05 -35.28
CA GLU A 148 -31.97 -28.38 -34.62
C GLU A 148 -30.87 -27.39 -35.00
N ARG A 149 -30.81 -27.00 -36.28
CA ARG A 149 -29.87 -25.96 -36.74
C ARG A 149 -30.16 -24.60 -36.13
N GLU A 150 -31.43 -24.21 -36.04
CA GLU A 150 -31.85 -22.98 -35.37
C GLU A 150 -31.51 -22.99 -33.87
N HIS A 151 -31.70 -24.14 -33.19
CA HIS A 151 -31.33 -24.30 -31.79
C HIS A 151 -29.82 -24.19 -31.57
N ASN A 152 -29.01 -24.85 -32.41
CA ASN A 152 -27.55 -24.79 -32.33
C ASN A 152 -27.01 -23.38 -32.64
N GLU A 153 -27.61 -22.68 -33.62
CA GLU A 153 -27.27 -21.29 -33.91
C GLU A 153 -27.62 -20.36 -32.74
N ALA A 154 -28.78 -20.57 -32.10
CA ALA A 154 -29.18 -19.81 -30.92
C ALA A 154 -28.23 -20.05 -29.73
N LEU A 155 -27.79 -21.29 -29.50
CA LEU A 155 -26.80 -21.62 -28.47
C LEU A 155 -25.44 -20.96 -28.75
N ARG A 156 -24.98 -20.98 -30.01
CA ARG A 156 -23.75 -20.31 -30.41
C ARG A 156 -23.82 -18.80 -30.13
N ILE A 157 -24.89 -18.14 -30.57
CA ILE A 157 -25.09 -16.70 -30.34
C ILE A 157 -25.12 -16.39 -28.83
N LYS A 158 -25.81 -17.20 -28.03
CA LYS A 158 -25.90 -17.02 -26.58
C LYS A 158 -24.53 -17.18 -25.92
N THR A 159 -23.72 -18.13 -26.38
CA THR A 159 -22.35 -18.37 -25.89
C THR A 159 -21.42 -17.22 -26.27
N GLU A 160 -21.45 -16.74 -27.51
CA GLU A 160 -20.67 -15.58 -27.96
C GLU A 160 -21.03 -14.30 -27.19
N GLN A 161 -22.31 -14.08 -26.91
CA GLN A 161 -22.77 -12.97 -26.07
C GLN A 161 -22.24 -13.07 -24.64
N TRP A 162 -22.25 -14.28 -24.08
CA TRP A 162 -21.71 -14.53 -22.75
C TRP A 162 -20.19 -14.29 -22.71
N ASP A 163 -19.44 -14.81 -23.68
CA ASP A 163 -18.00 -14.58 -23.77
C ASP A 163 -17.66 -13.09 -23.91
N ALA A 164 -18.43 -12.35 -24.71
CA ALA A 164 -18.26 -10.91 -24.87
C ALA A 164 -18.53 -10.15 -23.55
N ALA A 165 -19.60 -10.50 -22.83
CA ALA A 165 -19.93 -9.89 -21.54
C ALA A 165 -18.89 -10.20 -20.46
N ARG A 166 -18.42 -11.45 -20.40
CA ARG A 166 -17.34 -11.87 -19.49
C ARG A 166 -16.04 -11.12 -19.77
N LYS A 167 -15.67 -10.99 -21.04
CA LYS A 167 -14.49 -10.22 -21.46
C LYS A 167 -14.61 -8.76 -21.06
N ALA A 168 -15.77 -8.14 -21.25
CA ALA A 168 -16.01 -6.75 -20.84
C ALA A 168 -15.83 -6.55 -19.32
N LEU A 169 -16.34 -7.45 -18.49
CA LEU A 169 -16.16 -7.40 -17.03
C LEU A 169 -14.68 -7.57 -16.62
N VAL A 170 -13.96 -8.48 -17.27
CA VAL A 170 -12.52 -8.67 -17.02
C VAL A 170 -11.71 -7.44 -17.44
N ASP A 171 -12.05 -6.82 -18.57
CA ASP A 171 -11.36 -5.60 -19.02
C ASP A 171 -11.69 -4.40 -18.12
N ALA A 172 -12.92 -4.30 -17.60
CA ALA A 172 -13.28 -3.31 -16.58
C ALA A 172 -12.49 -3.49 -15.29
N LEU A 173 -12.30 -4.74 -14.82
CA LEU A 173 -11.45 -5.04 -13.66
C LEU A 173 -9.99 -4.60 -13.89
N LYS A 174 -9.41 -4.87 -15.06
CA LYS A 174 -8.04 -4.44 -15.39
C LYS A 174 -7.91 -2.93 -15.42
N LEU A 175 -8.90 -2.23 -15.98
CA LEU A 175 -8.92 -0.78 -16.02
C LEU A 175 -8.98 -0.21 -14.59
N HIS A 176 -9.90 -0.72 -13.77
CA HIS A 176 -10.06 -0.32 -12.37
C HIS A 176 -8.80 -0.60 -11.51
N ASP A 177 -8.11 -1.71 -11.77
CA ASP A 177 -6.82 -2.01 -11.14
C ASP A 177 -5.69 -1.06 -11.62
N SER A 178 -5.75 -0.59 -12.87
CA SER A 178 -4.77 0.35 -13.44
C SER A 178 -4.99 1.79 -12.95
N GLU A 179 -6.24 2.25 -12.94
CA GLU A 179 -6.64 3.57 -12.41
C GLU A 179 -6.21 3.73 -10.95
N ARG A 180 -6.32 2.66 -10.15
CA ARG A 180 -5.79 2.64 -8.77
C ARG A 180 -4.31 3.01 -8.72
N GLN A 181 -3.49 2.44 -9.59
CA GLN A 181 -2.05 2.68 -9.55
C GLN A 181 -1.74 4.15 -9.85
N GLU A 182 -2.46 4.75 -10.79
CA GLU A 182 -2.31 6.15 -11.14
C GLU A 182 -2.81 7.08 -10.03
N GLU A 183 -3.97 6.79 -9.45
CA GLU A 183 -4.60 7.64 -8.45
C GLU A 183 -3.89 7.60 -7.08
N PHE A 184 -3.23 6.49 -6.76
CA PHE A 184 -2.50 6.30 -5.49
C PHE A 184 -1.02 6.70 -5.59
N ALA A 185 -0.50 6.96 -6.80
CA ALA A 185 0.90 7.34 -6.99
C ALA A 185 1.27 8.73 -6.44
N PRO A 186 0.46 9.80 -6.64
CA PRO A 186 0.69 11.11 -6.02
C PRO A 186 0.62 11.02 -4.50
N ASP A 187 -0.33 10.24 -4.02
CA ASP A 187 -0.61 10.00 -2.63
C ASP A 187 0.61 9.44 -1.87
N HIS A 188 1.19 8.38 -2.41
CA HIS A 188 2.41 7.79 -1.86
C HIS A 188 3.63 8.72 -1.90
N LYS A 189 3.70 9.67 -2.85
CA LYS A 189 4.78 10.67 -2.89
C LYS A 189 4.59 11.70 -1.77
N LEU A 190 3.37 12.20 -1.60
CA LEU A 190 3.05 13.22 -0.60
C LEU A 190 3.29 12.71 0.83
N SER A 191 2.90 11.46 1.11
CA SER A 191 3.20 10.80 2.39
C SER A 191 4.69 10.79 2.71
N LYS A 192 5.55 10.43 1.73
CA LYS A 192 7.01 10.45 1.92
C LYS A 192 7.56 11.85 2.20
N GLU A 193 6.99 12.87 1.57
CA GLU A 193 7.40 14.26 1.82
C GLU A 193 7.06 14.71 3.25
N TYR A 194 5.89 14.33 3.77
CA TYR A 194 5.53 14.62 5.15
C TYR A 194 6.45 13.89 6.14
N ASP A 195 6.74 12.62 5.90
CA ASP A 195 7.70 11.84 6.70
C ASP A 195 9.06 12.52 6.79
N GLU A 196 9.61 12.98 5.66
CA GLU A 196 10.90 13.66 5.64
C GLU A 196 10.85 15.02 6.34
N LYS A 197 9.77 15.79 6.19
CA LYS A 197 9.56 17.06 6.92
C LYS A 197 9.50 16.82 8.43
N ILE A 198 8.77 15.80 8.87
CA ILE A 198 8.66 15.41 10.28
C ILE A 198 10.03 14.99 10.83
N LYS A 199 10.77 14.13 10.12
CA LYS A 199 12.13 13.70 10.52
C LYS A 199 13.09 14.87 10.62
N SER A 200 13.03 15.81 9.68
CA SER A 200 13.84 17.03 9.67
C SER A 200 13.54 17.92 10.88
N ALA A 201 12.25 18.21 11.14
CA ALA A 201 11.83 19.02 12.29
C ALA A 201 12.24 18.38 13.63
N VAL A 202 12.07 17.05 13.77
CA VAL A 202 12.52 16.31 14.97
C VAL A 202 14.03 16.40 15.16
N SER A 203 14.79 16.32 14.07
CA SER A 203 16.26 16.42 14.11
C SER A 203 16.73 17.82 14.49
N GLU A 204 16.06 18.87 13.98
CA GLU A 204 16.35 20.26 14.33
C GLU A 204 16.05 20.53 15.81
N ILE A 205 14.88 20.08 16.31
CA ILE A 205 14.53 20.17 17.74
C ILE A 205 15.59 19.46 18.60
N LYS A 206 16.04 18.28 18.19
CA LYS A 206 17.07 17.52 18.92
C LYS A 206 18.43 18.23 18.91
N GLY A 207 18.77 18.96 17.85
CA GLY A 207 19.99 19.78 17.79
C GLY A 207 19.97 21.01 18.69
N LEU A 208 18.77 21.48 19.06
CA LEU A 208 18.54 22.57 20.00
C LEU A 208 18.50 22.12 21.48
N VAL A 209 18.67 20.82 21.78
CA VAL A 209 18.69 20.25 23.15
C VAL A 209 20.10 19.80 23.50
#